data_AF-A0A2G0QA72-F1
#
_entry.id   AF-A0A2G0QA72-F1
#
_cell.length_a   1.000
_cell.length_b   1.000
_cell.length_c   1.000
_cell.angle_alpha   90.00
_cell.angle_beta   90.00
_cell.angle_gamma   90.00
#
_symmetry.space_group_name_H-M   'P 1'
#
loop_
_entity.id
_entity.type
_entity.pdbx_description
1 polymer ?
#
loop_
_entity_poly.entity_id
_entity_poly.type
_entity_poly.pdbx_seq_one_letter_code
_entity_poly.pdbx_strand_id
1 'polypeptide(L)'
;MFPIIDNIGLKKGIRSERPMAVASVASQMAITASPISVAVVSLVSIIAASHGIVQAYGILEILAVSIPASLAGIVIAALWSLRRGKDLDKDEEFQEKLKDPKQREFIYGGLETLLDQVLPKQAYWAT
;
A
#
# COMPACT_ATOMS: atom_id res chain seq x y z
N MET A 1 1.68 -2.99 6.36
CA MET A 1 0.38 -2.66 5.72
C MET A 1 -0.39 -3.90 5.25
N PHE A 2 0.29 -4.93 4.72
CA PHE A 2 -0.36 -6.12 4.14
C PHE A 2 -1.34 -6.89 5.05
N PRO A 3 -1.07 -7.15 6.34
CA PRO A 3 -2.01 -7.89 7.20
C PRO A 3 -3.35 -7.17 7.39
N ILE A 4 -3.33 -5.84 7.41
CA ILE A 4 -4.53 -5.02 7.60
C ILE A 4 -5.38 -5.01 6.32
N ILE A 5 -4.75 -4.90 5.15
CA ILE A 5 -5.44 -4.94 3.85
C ILE A 5 -6.11 -6.30 3.66
N ASP A 6 -5.41 -7.38 4.01
CA ASP A 6 -5.94 -8.74 3.89
C ASP A 6 -7.12 -8.97 4.83
N ASN A 7 -7.01 -8.53 6.09
CA ASN A 7 -8.09 -8.61 7.07
C ASN A 7 -9.37 -7.89 6.62
N ILE A 8 -9.22 -6.64 6.16
CA ILE A 8 -10.36 -5.83 5.69
C ILE A 8 -10.91 -6.38 4.37
N GLY A 9 -10.05 -6.87 3.48
CA GLY A 9 -10.43 -7.49 2.22
C GLY A 9 -11.30 -8.73 2.44
N LEU A 10 -10.82 -9.68 3.25
CA LEU A 10 -11.54 -10.92 3.58
C LEU A 10 -12.86 -10.63 4.29
N LYS A 11 -12.90 -9.71 5.27
CA LYS A 11 -14.16 -9.32 5.96
C LYS A 11 -15.21 -8.70 5.02
N LYS A 12 -14.78 -8.01 3.95
CA LYS A 12 -15.67 -7.40 2.95
C LYS A 12 -15.94 -8.30 1.74
N GLY A 13 -15.40 -9.53 1.70
CA GLY A 13 -15.52 -10.42 0.54
C GLY A 13 -14.77 -9.93 -0.71
N ILE A 14 -13.83 -9.00 -0.55
CA ILE A 14 -13.02 -8.46 -1.64
C ILE A 14 -11.73 -9.26 -1.74
N ARG A 15 -11.34 -9.66 -2.96
CA ARG A 15 -10.03 -10.30 -3.20
C ARG A 15 -8.92 -9.34 -2.82
N SER A 16 -8.25 -9.62 -1.70
CA SER A 16 -7.22 -8.76 -1.10
C SER A 16 -6.05 -8.50 -2.05
N GLU A 17 -5.78 -9.40 -2.99
CA GLU A 17 -4.81 -9.23 -4.08
C GLU A 17 -5.00 -7.91 -4.86
N ARG A 18 -6.25 -7.47 -5.08
CA ARG A 18 -6.58 -6.24 -5.85
C ARG A 18 -6.05 -4.97 -5.17
N PRO A 19 -6.42 -4.65 -3.91
CA PRO A 19 -5.86 -3.51 -3.20
C PRO A 19 -4.40 -3.74 -2.77
N MET A 20 -3.99 -4.99 -2.51
CA MET A 20 -2.65 -5.28 -2.00
C MET A 20 -1.55 -4.95 -3.00
N ALA A 21 -1.75 -5.28 -4.29
CA ALA A 21 -0.77 -4.98 -5.33
C ALA A 21 -0.54 -3.46 -5.49
N VAL A 22 -1.62 -2.68 -5.50
CA VAL A 22 -1.54 -1.22 -5.65
C VAL A 22 -0.96 -0.56 -4.41
N ALA A 23 -1.27 -1.07 -3.21
CA ALA A 23 -0.74 -0.53 -1.96
C ALA A 23 0.80 -0.57 -1.90
N SER A 24 1.42 -1.67 -2.35
CA SER A 24 2.88 -1.79 -2.38
C SER A 24 3.53 -0.78 -3.32
N VAL A 25 2.96 -0.62 -4.53
CA VAL A 25 3.48 0.33 -5.54
C VAL A 25 3.28 1.76 -5.05
N ALA A 26 2.11 2.08 -4.49
CA ALA A 26 1.83 3.39 -3.94
C ALA A 26 2.80 3.76 -2.81
N SER A 27 3.14 2.83 -1.92
CA SER A 27 4.15 3.07 -0.87
C SER A 27 5.52 3.41 -1.44
N GLN A 28 5.96 2.76 -2.51
CA GLN A 28 7.26 3.07 -3.13
C GLN A 28 7.24 4.43 -3.83
N MET A 29 6.16 4.73 -4.56
CA MET A 29 5.99 6.04 -5.22
C MET A 29 5.87 7.21 -4.23
N ALA A 30 5.34 6.96 -3.02
CA ALA A 30 5.27 7.99 -1.97
C ALA A 30 6.65 8.47 -1.50
N ILE A 31 7.69 7.62 -1.60
CA ILE A 31 9.06 7.96 -1.22
C ILE A 31 9.64 9.00 -2.19
N THR A 32 9.32 8.93 -3.48
CA THR A 32 9.84 9.88 -4.50
C THR A 32 9.03 11.17 -4.59
N ALA A 33 7.80 11.17 -4.08
CA ALA A 33 6.94 12.34 -4.01
C ALA A 33 7.11 13.16 -2.70
N SER A 34 7.99 12.74 -1.79
CA SER A 34 8.16 13.37 -0.47
C SER A 34 9.43 14.22 -0.36
N PRO A 35 9.37 15.45 0.20
CA PRO A 35 10.54 16.33 0.36
C PRO A 35 11.52 15.82 1.42
N ILE A 36 11.03 15.02 2.37
CA ILE A 36 11.81 14.51 3.51
C ILE A 36 12.59 13.24 3.11
N SER A 37 12.31 12.70 1.92
CA SER A 37 12.95 11.49 1.43
C SER A 37 14.42 11.73 1.08
N VAL A 38 15.30 10.93 1.69
CA VAL A 38 16.74 10.91 1.36
C VAL A 38 16.95 10.70 -0.14
N ALA A 39 16.10 9.89 -0.80
CA ALA A 39 16.20 9.66 -2.23
C ALA A 39 16.02 10.95 -3.07
N VAL A 40 15.07 11.81 -2.70
CA VAL A 40 14.81 13.08 -3.40
C VAL A 40 15.94 14.08 -3.11
N VAL A 41 16.38 14.18 -1.87
CA VAL A 41 17.50 15.05 -1.47
C VAL A 41 18.80 14.63 -2.17
N SER A 42 19.09 13.34 -2.26
CA SER A 42 20.25 12.82 -2.99
C SER A 42 20.16 13.12 -4.49
N LEU A 43 18.97 12.98 -5.09
CA LEU A 43 18.77 13.32 -6.49
C LEU A 43 19.02 14.82 -6.76
N VAL A 44 18.50 15.70 -5.90
CA VAL A 44 18.75 17.16 -5.99
C VAL A 44 20.24 17.45 -5.87
N SER A 45 20.94 16.83 -4.91
CA SER A 45 22.38 17.01 -4.73
C SER A 45 23.20 16.56 -5.94
N ILE A 46 22.83 15.44 -6.57
CA ILE A 46 23.49 14.94 -7.79
C ILE A 46 23.25 15.89 -8.97
N ILE A 47 22.01 16.38 -9.14
CA ILE A 47 21.66 17.33 -10.20
C ILE A 47 22.39 18.65 -9.99
N ALA A 48 22.47 19.13 -8.75
CA ALA A 48 23.20 20.34 -8.38
C ALA A 48 24.72 20.18 -8.60
N ALA A 49 25.27 18.99 -8.38
CA ALA A 49 26.69 18.70 -8.61
C ALA A 49 27.05 18.55 -10.11
N SER A 50 26.10 18.17 -10.98
CA SER A 50 26.36 17.99 -12.42
C SER A 50 26.13 19.24 -13.26
N HIS A 51 25.35 20.22 -12.77
CA HIS A 51 25.04 21.45 -13.51
C HIS A 51 25.86 22.65 -13.02
N GLY A 52 26.89 23.03 -13.78
CA GLY A 52 27.64 24.27 -13.56
C GLY A 52 26.96 25.57 -14.04
N ILE A 53 25.70 25.58 -14.52
CA ILE A 53 25.10 26.74 -15.22
C ILE A 53 23.58 26.90 -14.94
N VAL A 54 23.23 28.01 -14.26
CA VAL A 54 22.05 28.92 -14.44
C VAL A 54 20.68 28.69 -13.78
N GLN A 55 20.22 27.51 -13.35
CA GLN A 55 19.05 27.43 -12.44
C GLN A 55 19.19 26.22 -11.51
N ALA A 56 19.36 26.48 -10.21
CA ALA A 56 19.26 25.42 -9.22
C ALA A 56 17.79 25.05 -9.10
N TYR A 57 17.36 23.95 -9.74
CA TYR A 57 16.02 23.44 -9.58
C TYR A 57 15.77 23.18 -8.09
N GLY A 58 14.84 23.92 -7.52
CA GLY A 58 14.52 23.80 -6.10
C GLY A 58 13.88 22.45 -5.83
N ILE A 59 14.04 21.93 -4.61
CA ILE A 59 13.29 20.75 -4.13
C ILE A 59 11.80 20.92 -4.42
N LEU A 60 11.27 22.14 -4.30
CA LEU A 60 9.89 22.48 -4.59
C LEU A 60 9.48 22.29 -6.06
N GLU A 61 10.35 22.59 -7.03
CA GLU A 61 10.03 22.41 -8.46
C GLU A 61 10.02 20.94 -8.86
N ILE A 62 10.97 20.17 -8.34
CA ILE A 62 11.03 18.72 -8.54
C ILE A 62 9.78 18.07 -7.93
N LEU A 63 9.40 18.49 -6.72
CA LEU A 63 8.16 18.05 -6.08
C LEU A 63 6.90 18.48 -6.83
N ALA A 64 6.88 19.69 -7.38
CA ALA A 64 5.74 20.20 -8.14
C ALA A 64 5.42 19.34 -9.36
N VAL A 65 6.40 18.62 -9.91
CA VAL A 65 6.19 17.65 -10.99
C VAL A 65 6.01 16.23 -10.44
N SER A 66 6.81 15.81 -9.47
CA SER A 66 6.80 14.41 -8.98
C SER A 66 5.52 14.06 -8.21
N ILE A 67 4.97 14.98 -7.41
CA ILE A 67 3.73 14.77 -6.66
C ILE A 67 2.54 14.50 -7.60
N PRO A 68 2.20 15.39 -8.55
CA PRO A 68 1.07 15.15 -9.45
C PRO A 68 1.31 13.95 -10.37
N ALA A 69 2.54 13.74 -10.87
CA ALA A 69 2.86 12.59 -11.70
C ALA A 69 2.67 11.27 -10.95
N SER A 70 3.14 11.20 -9.69
CA SER A 70 3.01 10.00 -8.86
C SER A 70 1.56 9.72 -8.49
N LEU A 71 0.81 10.76 -8.14
CA LEU A 71 -0.61 10.65 -7.80
C LEU A 71 -1.42 10.17 -9.02
N ALA A 72 -1.20 10.76 -10.19
CA ALA A 72 -1.87 10.33 -11.43
C ALA A 72 -1.56 8.86 -11.76
N GLY A 73 -0.30 8.44 -11.65
CA GLY A 73 0.11 7.06 -11.87
C GLY A 73 -0.58 6.07 -10.92
N ILE A 74 -0.64 6.40 -9.62
CA ILE A 74 -1.31 5.57 -8.61
C ILE A 74 -2.82 5.50 -8.87
N VAL A 75 -3.46 6.61 -9.24
CA VAL A 75 -4.91 6.64 -9.53
C VAL A 75 -5.23 5.77 -10.75
N ILE A 76 -4.45 5.87 -11.82
CA ILE A 76 -4.62 5.03 -13.01
C ILE A 76 -4.39 3.55 -12.65
N ALA A 77 -3.34 3.24 -11.88
CA ALA A 77 -3.06 1.88 -11.43
C ALA A 77 -4.19 1.32 -10.53
N ALA A 78 -4.78 2.16 -9.67
CA ALA A 78 -5.91 1.79 -8.82
C ALA A 78 -7.15 1.47 -9.66
N LEU A 79 -7.49 2.34 -10.63
CA LEU A 79 -8.61 2.13 -11.55
C LEU A 79 -8.44 0.85 -12.38
N TRP A 80 -7.21 0.57 -12.83
CA TRP A 80 -6.91 -0.66 -13.55
C TRP A 80 -7.01 -1.90 -12.64
N SER A 81 -6.51 -1.82 -11.40
CA SER A 81 -6.54 -2.94 -10.46
C SER A 81 -7.96 -3.37 -10.07
N LEU A 82 -8.92 -2.45 -10.06
CA LEU A 82 -10.35 -2.77 -9.83
C LEU A 82 -10.93 -3.75 -10.85
N ARG A 83 -10.37 -3.84 -12.06
CA ARG A 83 -10.80 -4.79 -13.10
C ARG A 83 -10.11 -6.16 -12.99
N ARG A 84 -9.24 -6.38 -12.01
CA ARG A 84 -8.41 -7.59 -11.93
C ARG A 84 -9.10 -8.74 -11.16
N GLY A 85 -9.33 -9.87 -11.82
CA GLY A 85 -9.76 -11.14 -11.21
C GLY A 85 -11.26 -11.26 -10.90
N LYS A 86 -11.71 -12.48 -10.60
CA LYS A 86 -13.10 -12.78 -10.15
C LYS A 86 -13.29 -12.40 -8.68
N ASP A 87 -14.51 -12.02 -8.32
CA ASP A 87 -14.90 -11.78 -6.92
C ASP A 87 -14.81 -13.09 -6.13
N LEU A 88 -14.49 -13.02 -4.83
CA LEU A 88 -14.36 -14.20 -3.95
C LEU A 88 -15.65 -15.03 -3.92
N ASP A 89 -16.80 -14.37 -4.08
CA ASP A 89 -18.12 -15.01 -4.13
C ASP A 89 -18.35 -15.83 -5.41
N LYS A 90 -17.60 -15.53 -6.47
CA LYS A 90 -17.70 -16.16 -7.81
C LYS A 90 -16.50 -17.07 -8.11
N ASP A 91 -15.62 -17.26 -7.14
CA ASP A 91 -14.43 -18.09 -7.27
C ASP A 91 -14.72 -19.48 -6.70
N GLU A 92 -15.01 -20.43 -7.58
CA GLU A 92 -15.37 -21.81 -7.22
C GLU A 92 -14.30 -22.49 -6.37
N GLU A 93 -13.01 -22.24 -6.64
CA GLU A 93 -11.91 -22.79 -5.85
C GLU A 93 -11.86 -22.20 -4.44
N PHE A 94 -12.20 -20.91 -4.29
CA PHE A 94 -12.26 -20.28 -2.96
C PHE A 94 -13.46 -20.80 -2.16
N GLN A 95 -14.59 -21.00 -2.82
CA GLN A 95 -15.79 -21.58 -2.20
C GLN A 95 -15.58 -23.04 -1.81
N GLU A 96 -14.84 -23.83 -2.60
CA GLU A 96 -14.45 -25.18 -2.23
C GLU A 96 -13.51 -25.21 -1.02
N LYS A 97 -12.54 -24.29 -0.95
CA LYS A 97 -11.66 -24.13 0.21
C LYS A 97 -12.42 -23.70 1.47
N LEU A 98 -13.49 -22.94 1.34
CA LEU A 98 -14.38 -22.54 2.43
C LEU A 98 -15.22 -23.69 3.01
N LYS A 99 -15.48 -24.75 2.22
CA LYS A 99 -16.25 -25.93 2.67
C LYS A 99 -15.49 -26.77 3.69
N ASP A 100 -14.15 -26.75 3.65
CA ASP A 100 -13.34 -27.40 4.66
C ASP A 100 -13.30 -26.53 5.94
N PRO A 101 -13.86 -27.00 7.07
CA PRO A 101 -13.90 -26.22 8.31
C PRO A 101 -12.51 -25.86 8.84
N LYS A 102 -11.49 -26.70 8.63
CA LYS A 102 -10.10 -26.40 9.05
C LYS A 102 -9.50 -25.27 8.23
N GLN A 103 -9.77 -25.27 6.93
CA GLN A 103 -9.28 -24.25 6.01
C GLN A 103 -10.02 -22.92 6.23
N ARG A 104 -11.32 -22.96 6.52
CA ARG A 104 -12.11 -21.79 6.88
C ARG A 104 -11.62 -21.16 8.19
N GLU A 105 -11.33 -21.96 9.20
CA GLU A 105 -10.78 -21.50 10.47
C GLU A 105 -9.36 -20.94 10.30
N PHE A 106 -8.55 -21.48 9.39
CA PHE A 106 -7.26 -20.89 9.04
C PHE A 106 -7.38 -19.52 8.33
N ILE A 107 -8.31 -19.39 7.38
CA ILE A 107 -8.52 -18.15 6.60
C ILE A 107 -9.16 -17.04 7.45
N TYR A 108 -10.12 -17.38 8.32
CA TYR A 108 -10.87 -16.40 9.13
C TYR A 108 -10.42 -16.32 10.60
N GLY A 109 -9.73 -17.32 11.13
CA GLY A 109 -9.34 -17.39 12.55
C GLY A 109 -8.19 -16.47 12.92
N GLY A 110 -7.36 -16.05 11.96
CA GLY A 110 -6.33 -15.01 12.16
C GLY A 110 -6.87 -13.58 12.09
N LEU A 111 -8.19 -13.38 11.94
CA LEU A 111 -8.78 -12.05 11.73
C LEU A 111 -9.01 -11.24 13.00
N GLU A 112 -8.41 -11.64 14.14
CA GLU A 112 -8.49 -10.87 15.39
C GLU A 112 -7.95 -9.45 15.18
N THR A 113 -8.88 -8.51 15.07
CA THR A 113 -8.57 -7.10 14.96
C THR A 113 -8.39 -6.54 16.37
N LEU A 114 -7.26 -5.87 16.61
CA LEU A 114 -7.01 -5.12 17.84
C LEU A 114 -7.89 -3.88 18.00
N LEU A 115 -8.78 -3.60 17.04
CA LEU A 115 -9.62 -2.40 17.02
C LEU A 115 -10.60 -2.30 18.19
N ASP A 116 -10.96 -3.43 18.82
CA ASP A 116 -11.93 -3.49 19.93
C ASP A 116 -11.45 -4.36 21.11
N GLN A 117 -10.17 -4.73 21.16
CA GLN A 117 -9.62 -5.51 22.26
C GLN A 117 -8.95 -4.60 23.30
N VAL A 118 -9.35 -4.73 24.57
CA VAL A 118 -8.65 -4.09 25.69
C VAL A 118 -7.32 -4.81 25.88
N LEU A 119 -6.24 -4.19 25.39
CA LEU A 119 -4.90 -4.74 25.53
C LEU A 119 -4.54 -4.88 27.03
N PRO A 120 -3.85 -5.96 27.42
CA PRO A 120 -3.40 -6.15 28.79
C PRO A 120 -2.44 -5.01 29.20
N LYS A 121 -2.46 -4.61 30.48
CA LYS A 121 -1.68 -3.45 30.98
C LYS A 121 -0.19 -3.50 30.61
N GLN A 122 0.39 -4.70 30.47
CA GLN A 122 1.79 -4.90 30.07
C GLN A 122 2.07 -4.45 28.63
N ALA A 123 1.10 -4.49 27.72
CA ALA A 123 1.29 -4.10 26.31
C ALA A 123 1.49 -2.59 26.12
N TYR A 124 1.04 -1.77 27.07
CA TYR A 124 1.24 -0.31 27.05
C TYR A 124 2.69 0.09 27.40
N TRP A 125 3.49 -0.83 27.92
CA TRP A 125 4.88 -0.57 28.32
C TRP A 125 5.90 -0.82 27.20
N ALA A 126 5.45 -1.29 26.02
CA ALA A 126 6.32 -1.65 24.90
C ALA A 126 6.51 -0.52 23.86
N THR A 127 6.29 0.75 24.24
CA THR A 127 6.61 1.93 23.41
C THR A 127 8.02 2.40 23.71
#